data_AF-C3Z1Q0-F1
#
_entry.id   AF-C3Z1Q0-F1
#
_cell.length_a   1.000
_cell.length_b   1.000
_cell.length_c   1.000
_cell.angle_alpha   90.00
_cell.angle_beta   90.00
_cell.angle_gamma   90.00
#
_symmetry.space_group_name_H-M   'P 1'
#
loop_
_entity.id
_entity.type
_entity.pdbx_description
1 polymer ?
#
loop_
_entity_poly.entity_id
_entity_poly.type
_entity_poly.pdbx_seq_one_letter_code
_entity_poly.pdbx_strand_id
1 'polypeptide(L)' 'DGGWADWTAWTPCSVSCGSGAETRSRTCSNPAPQHGGAACSGDGTEERAC' A
#
# COMPACT_ATOMS: atom_id res chain seq x y z
N ASP A 1 18.86 0.67 -2.39
CA ASP A 1 17.63 0.31 -1.65
C ASP A 1 16.41 0.65 -2.49
N GLY A 2 15.34 -0.12 -2.34
CA GLY A 2 14.09 0.12 -3.04
C GLY A 2 13.29 1.26 -2.40
N GLY A 3 12.56 1.99 -3.24
CA GLY A 3 11.63 3.03 -2.84
C GLY A 3 10.18 2.62 -3.11
N TRP A 4 9.29 3.02 -2.20
CA TRP A 4 7.86 2.86 -2.38
C TRP A 4 7.37 3.75 -3.51
N ALA A 5 6.61 3.18 -4.44
CA ALA A 5 5.74 3.95 -5.32
C ALA A 5 4.63 4.62 -4.50
N ASP A 6 3.95 5.59 -5.12
CA ASP A 6 2.79 6.22 -4.53
C ASP A 6 1.74 5.16 -4.18
N TRP A 7 1.00 5.44 -3.11
CA TRP A 7 -0.14 4.63 -2.74
C TRP A 7 -1.20 4.66 -3.84
N THR A 8 -1.85 3.51 -4.08
CA THR A 8 -3.08 3.47 -4.85
C THR A 8 -4.15 4.30 -4.14
N ALA A 9 -5.19 4.67 -4.90
CA ALA A 9 -6.42 5.11 -4.28
C ALA A 9 -6.95 4.03 -3.32
N TRP A 10 -7.65 4.48 -2.29
CA TRP A 10 -8.38 3.59 -1.40
C TRP A 10 -9.48 2.87 -2.18
N THR A 11 -9.69 1.60 -1.86
CA THR A 11 -10.86 0.87 -2.34
C THR A 11 -12.13 1.52 -1.81
N PRO A 12 -13.28 1.36 -2.50
CA PRO A 12 -14.57 1.69 -1.91
C PRO A 12 -14.73 0.98 -0.55
N CYS A 13 -15.51 1.60 0.34
CA CYS A 13 -15.84 1.00 1.62
C CYS A 13 -16.49 -0.37 1.39
N SER A 14 -16.06 -1.38 2.16
CA SER A 14 -16.57 -2.75 2.04
C SER A 14 -18.08 -2.86 2.26
N VAL A 15 -18.67 -1.90 2.97
CA VAL A 15 -20.10 -1.78 3.23
C VAL A 15 -20.59 -0.36 2.93
N SER A 16 -21.88 -0.23 2.64
CA SER A 16 -22.53 1.07 2.47
C SER A 16 -23.09 1.65 3.77
N CYS A 17 -23.17 0.85 4.84
CA CYS A 17 -23.59 1.27 6.17
C CYS A 17 -23.02 0.33 7.24
N GLY A 18 -22.83 0.86 8.46
CA GLY A 18 -22.21 0.12 9.55
C GLY A 18 -20.69 0.31 9.57
N SER A 19 -19.95 -0.68 10.09
CA SER A 19 -18.49 -0.64 10.16
C SER A 19 -17.90 -1.35 8.94
N GLY A 20 -17.33 -0.56 8.03
CA GLY A 20 -16.60 -1.05 6.87
C GLY A 20 -15.09 -0.89 7.01
N ALA A 21 -14.41 -1.30 5.95
CA ALA A 21 -13.00 -1.03 5.77
C ALA A 21 -12.73 -0.64 4.32
N GLU A 22 -11.77 0.25 4.14
CA GLU A 22 -11.15 0.55 2.87
C GLU A 22 -9.67 0.16 2.94
N THR A 23 -9.15 -0.31 1.81
CA THR A 23 -7.78 -0.81 1.70
C THR A 23 -7.07 -0.04 0.60
N ARG A 24 -5.77 0.19 0.75
CA ARG A 24 -4.90 0.68 -0.33
C ARG A 24 -3.61 -0.11 -0.36
N SER A 25 -2.92 -0.09 -1.49
CA SER A 25 -1.64 -0.77 -1.65
C SER A 25 -0.60 0.15 -2.29
N ARG A 26 0.67 -0.22 -2.15
CA ARG A 26 1.81 0.43 -2.81
C ARG A 26 2.81 -0.66 -3.18
N THR A 27 3.61 -0.39 -4.21
CA THR A 27 4.63 -1.35 -4.66
C THR A 27 6.03 -0.78 -4.43
N CYS A 28 6.97 -1.65 -4.08
CA CYS A 28 8.37 -1.26 -3.92
C CYS A 28 9.07 -1.20 -5.28
N SER A 29 8.70 -0.20 -6.09
CA SER A 29 9.07 -0.10 -7.49
C SER A 29 9.63 1.27 -7.90
N ASN A 30 9.70 2.25 -6.98
CA ASN A 30 10.13 3.61 -7.30
C ASN A 30 11.27 4.12 -6.38
N PRO A 31 12.53 3.69 -6.59
CA PRO A 31 12.97 2.69 -7.58
C PRO A 31 12.83 1.26 -7.06
N ALA A 32 12.78 0.27 -7.96
CA ALA A 32 12.88 -1.13 -7.57
C ALA A 32 14.26 -1.43 -6.94
N PRO A 33 14.34 -2.29 -5.90
CA PRO A 33 15.62 -2.74 -5.36
C PRO A 33 16.45 -3.43 -6.46
N GLN A 34 17.71 -3.02 -6.62
CA GLN A 34 18.65 -3.58 -7.60
C GLN A 34 20.01 -3.85 -6.96
N HIS A 35 20.80 -4.73 -7.57
CA HIS A 35 22.17 -5.07 -7.16
C HIS A 35 22.33 -5.47 -5.68
N GLY A 36 21.33 -6.19 -5.12
CA GLY A 36 21.33 -6.56 -3.71
C GLY A 36 20.88 -5.43 -2.76
N GLY A 37 20.32 -4.34 -3.28
CA GLY A 37 19.73 -3.28 -2.49
C GLY A 37 18.57 -3.79 -1.62
N ALA A 38 18.37 -3.16 -0.47
CA ALA A 38 17.34 -3.57 0.47
C ALA A 38 15.93 -3.41 -0.10
N ALA A 39 15.01 -4.30 0.28
CA ALA A 39 13.59 -4.12 0.04
C ALA A 39 13.05 -2.92 0.82
N CYS A 40 11.92 -2.37 0.38
CA CYS A 40 11.28 -1.27 1.08
C CYS A 40 10.85 -1.70 2.49
N SER A 41 11.09 -0.84 3.47
CA SER A 41 10.68 -1.08 4.85
C SER A 41 9.22 -0.66 5.09
N GLY A 42 8.48 -1.45 5.86
CA GLY A 42 7.06 -1.27 6.16
C GLY A 42 6.12 -2.06 5.27
N ASP A 43 4.82 -1.90 5.48
CA ASP A 43 3.80 -2.66 4.76
C ASP A 43 3.52 -2.08 3.35
N GLY A 44 3.27 -2.99 2.42
CA GLY A 44 2.80 -2.67 1.06
C GLY A 44 1.28 -2.49 0.97
N THR A 45 0.57 -2.74 2.06
CA THR A 45 -0.89 -2.66 2.16
C THR A 45 -1.26 -1.91 3.42
N GLU A 46 -2.31 -1.10 3.35
CA GLU A 46 -2.87 -0.39 4.49
C GLU A 46 -4.39 -0.57 4.49
N GLU A 47 -4.96 -0.75 5.68
CA GLU A 47 -6.40 -0.86 5.90
C GLU A 47 -6.83 0.17 6.94
N ARG A 48 -7.98 0.81 6.70
CA ARG A 48 -8.61 1.69 7.70
C ARG A 48 -10.12 1.54 7.70
N ALA A 49 -10.72 1.89 8.83
CA ALA A 49 -12.16 1.94 8.95
C ALA A 49 -12.76 3.06 8.09
N CYS A 50 -13.88 2.71 7.46
CA CYS A 50 -14.86 3.59 6.85
C CYS A 50 -16.25 3.19 7.40
#